data_AF-A0A1V9YF51-F1
#
_entry.id   AF-A0A1V9YF51-F1
#
_cell.length_a   1.000
_cell.length_b   1.000
_cell.length_c   1.000
_cell.angle_alpha   90.00
_cell.angle_beta   90.00
_cell.angle_gamma   90.00
#
_symmetry.space_group_name_H-M   'P 1'
#
loop_
_entity.id
_entity.type
_entity.pdbx_description
1 polymer ?
#
loop_
_entity_poly.entity_id
_entity_poly.type
_entity_poly.pdbx_seq_one_letter_code
_entity_poly.pdbx_strand_id
1 'polypeptide(L)'
;MMVPSLDQQAPDIMVIDEIGRPNAVEAARKSKQRGMRVIATAYGDLRKLLKNEPLRSLVDGGAGFARYQKANCDRSIDAGMHCDQAIFEVIIELRRGHYDTWKITLDSARAVHDILAGQEYQVQLRRRSKLKNAIQCFTGKA
;
A
#
# COMPACT_ATOMS: atom_id res chain seq x y z
N MET A 1 29.82 -2.57 31.57
CA MET A 1 29.20 -1.86 30.43
C MET A 1 28.40 -2.90 29.65
N MET A 2 27.07 -2.87 29.72
CA MET A 2 26.25 -3.76 28.90
C MET A 2 26.31 -3.25 27.47
N VAL A 3 26.97 -4.00 26.61
CA VAL A 3 26.89 -3.79 25.16
C VAL A 3 25.50 -4.30 24.77
N PRO A 4 24.60 -3.47 24.21
CA PRO A 4 23.36 -3.99 23.68
C PRO A 4 23.70 -5.07 22.67
N SER A 5 23.12 -6.26 22.82
CA SER A 5 23.28 -7.35 21.87
C SER A 5 22.95 -6.81 20.48
N LEU A 6 23.79 -7.12 19.51
CA LEU A 6 23.63 -6.76 18.08
C LEU A 6 22.19 -7.04 17.56
N ASP A 7 21.49 -7.98 18.21
CA ASP A 7 20.12 -8.40 17.95
C ASP A 7 19.00 -7.38 18.27
N GLN A 8 19.30 -6.27 18.96
CA GLN A 8 18.30 -5.23 19.28
C GLN A 8 18.25 -4.06 18.29
N GLN A 9 19.02 -4.08 17.20
CA GLN A 9 18.85 -3.09 16.14
C GLN A 9 17.69 -3.49 15.22
N ALA A 10 16.49 -2.98 15.51
CA ALA A 10 15.46 -2.89 14.49
C ALA A 10 15.90 -1.81 13.49
N PRO A 11 16.11 -2.12 12.20
CA PRO A 11 16.52 -1.09 11.25
C PRO A 11 15.37 -0.11 11.01
N ASP A 12 15.71 1.16 10.74
CA ASP A 12 14.70 2.19 10.47
C ASP A 12 13.90 1.89 9.19
N ILE A 13 14.55 1.23 8.21
CA ILE A 13 14.00 0.96 6.89
C ILE A 13 14.25 -0.51 6.49
N MET A 14 13.20 -1.18 6.04
CA MET A 14 13.25 -2.51 5.43
C MET A 14 12.86 -2.41 3.95
N VAL A 15 13.71 -2.95 3.07
CA VAL A 15 13.44 -3.02 1.63
C VAL A 15 13.21 -4.48 1.23
N ILE A 16 12.08 -4.75 0.58
CA ILE A 16 11.68 -6.09 0.10
C ILE A 16 11.60 -6.02 -1.42
N ASP A 17 12.46 -6.77 -2.10
CA ASP A 17 12.49 -6.74 -3.57
C ASP A 17 11.18 -7.22 -4.17
N GLU A 18 10.60 -8.33 -3.70
CA GLU A 18 9.31 -8.81 -4.20
C GLU A 18 8.41 -9.29 -3.05
N ILE A 19 7.28 -8.62 -2.86
CA ILE A 19 6.23 -9.04 -1.94
C ILE A 19 5.16 -9.84 -2.68
N GLY A 20 4.83 -11.01 -2.13
CA GLY A 20 3.93 -11.97 -2.78
C GLY A 20 3.79 -13.27 -2.01
N ARG A 21 4.86 -13.68 -1.32
CA ARG A 21 4.85 -14.88 -0.47
C ARG A 21 4.23 -14.58 0.90
N PRO A 22 3.46 -15.50 1.49
CA PRO A 22 2.88 -15.33 2.83
C PRO A 22 3.91 -14.96 3.89
N ASN A 23 5.08 -15.60 3.89
CA ASN A 23 6.15 -15.32 4.85
C ASN A 23 6.67 -13.87 4.75
N ALA A 24 6.75 -13.32 3.53
CA ALA A 24 7.19 -11.94 3.30
C ALA A 24 6.12 -10.93 3.75
N VAL A 25 4.85 -11.25 3.53
CA VAL A 25 3.69 -10.47 4.02
C VAL A 25 3.70 -10.40 5.54
N GLU A 26 3.91 -11.53 6.22
CA GLU A 26 4.00 -11.56 7.69
C GLU A 26 5.22 -10.82 8.23
N ALA A 27 6.38 -10.96 7.58
CA ALA A 27 7.58 -10.23 7.96
C ALA A 27 7.35 -8.71 7.84
N ALA A 28 6.79 -8.24 6.73
CA ALA A 28 6.45 -6.83 6.53
C ALA A 28 5.48 -6.31 7.61
N ARG A 29 4.46 -7.10 7.97
CA ARG A 29 3.51 -6.79 9.04
C ARG A 29 4.20 -6.63 10.40
N LYS A 30 5.03 -7.60 10.79
CA LYS A 30 5.79 -7.56 12.05
C LYS A 30 6.76 -6.36 12.10
N SER A 31 7.42 -6.06 10.98
CA SER A 31 8.32 -4.91 10.88
C SER A 31 7.58 -3.58 11.04
N LYS A 32 6.43 -3.40 10.39
CA LYS A 32 5.60 -2.19 10.56
C LYS A 32 5.10 -2.03 12.00
N GLN A 33 4.69 -3.11 12.66
CA GLN A 33 4.28 -3.10 14.08
C GLN A 33 5.42 -2.69 15.02
N ARG A 34 6.67 -2.96 14.65
CA ARG A 34 7.87 -2.51 15.36
C ARG A 34 8.24 -1.05 15.06
N GLY A 35 7.46 -0.34 14.25
CA GLY A 35 7.71 1.05 13.85
C GLY A 35 8.65 1.22 12.66
N MET A 36 9.03 0.12 11.99
CA MET A 36 9.94 0.18 10.85
C MET A 36 9.22 0.69 9.59
N ARG A 37 9.91 1.48 8.76
CA ARG A 37 9.42 1.84 7.42
C ARG A 37 9.67 0.70 6.46
N VAL A 38 8.64 0.18 5.80
CA VAL A 38 8.76 -0.91 4.83
C VAL A 38 8.57 -0.36 3.41
N ILE A 39 9.50 -0.68 2.51
CA ILE A 39 9.42 -0.43 1.08
C ILE A 39 9.41 -1.79 0.39
N ALA A 40 8.43 -2.04 -0.47
CA ALA A 40 8.34 -3.31 -1.18
C ALA A 40 7.97 -3.08 -2.64
N THR A 41 8.46 -3.96 -3.53
CA THR A 41 7.94 -4.04 -4.91
C THR A 41 7.01 -5.23 -5.04
N ALA A 42 6.00 -5.10 -5.91
CA ALA A 42 5.02 -6.15 -6.16
C ALA A 42 4.71 -6.20 -7.65
N TYR A 43 4.37 -7.38 -8.16
CA TYR A 43 3.97 -7.53 -9.55
C TYR A 43 2.49 -7.18 -9.74
N GLY A 44 2.22 -6.16 -10.54
CA GLY A 44 0.86 -5.78 -10.94
C GLY A 44 0.53 -4.32 -10.68
N ASP A 45 -0.74 -3.97 -10.89
CA ASP A 45 -1.34 -2.70 -10.51
C ASP A 45 -2.16 -2.88 -9.23
N LEU A 46 -2.57 -1.77 -8.61
CA LEU A 46 -3.34 -1.79 -7.36
C LEU A 46 -4.56 -2.71 -7.47
N ARG A 47 -5.31 -2.62 -8.58
CA ARG A 47 -6.49 -3.46 -8.81
C ARG A 47 -6.15 -4.96 -8.87
N LYS A 48 -5.01 -5.36 -9.44
CA LYS A 48 -4.54 -6.76 -9.41
C LYS A 48 -4.07 -7.18 -8.02
N LEU A 49 -3.39 -6.30 -7.28
CA LEU A 49 -2.97 -6.60 -5.91
C LEU A 49 -4.16 -6.90 -5.00
N LEU A 50 -5.28 -6.19 -5.18
CA LEU A 50 -6.51 -6.42 -4.41
C LEU A 50 -7.21 -7.76 -4.72
N LYS A 51 -6.93 -8.39 -5.86
CA LYS A 51 -7.47 -9.73 -6.18
C LYS A 51 -6.77 -10.84 -5.40
N ASN A 52 -5.54 -10.62 -4.96
CA ASN A 52 -4.75 -11.59 -4.22
C ASN A 52 -4.95 -11.38 -2.72
N GLU A 53 -5.54 -12.36 -2.03
CA GLU A 53 -5.86 -12.27 -0.60
C GLU A 53 -4.66 -11.88 0.30
N PRO A 54 -3.45 -12.47 0.14
CA PRO A 54 -2.30 -12.14 0.99
C PRO A 54 -1.85 -10.69 0.81
N LEU A 55 -1.85 -10.21 -0.44
CA LEU A 55 -1.40 -8.87 -0.80
C LEU A 55 -2.45 -7.82 -0.44
N ARG A 56 -3.73 -8.13 -0.56
CA ARG A 56 -4.81 -7.23 -0.15
C ARG A 56 -4.70 -6.89 1.34
N SER A 57 -4.34 -7.87 2.18
CA SER A 57 -4.17 -7.68 3.63
C SER A 57 -3.11 -6.64 4.01
N LEU A 58 -2.20 -6.29 3.09
CA LEU A 58 -1.14 -5.31 3.28
C LEU A 58 -1.60 -3.88 2.98
N VAL A 59 -2.60 -3.74 2.11
CA VAL A 59 -3.06 -2.45 1.58
C VAL A 59 -4.35 -1.99 2.26
N ASP A 60 -5.22 -2.93 2.59
CA ASP A 60 -6.55 -2.71 3.20
C ASP A 60 -6.51 -2.66 4.75
N GLY A 61 -5.32 -2.84 5.36
CA GLY A 61 -5.19 -2.91 6.82
C GLY A 61 -5.78 -4.18 7.45
N GLY A 62 -6.33 -5.11 6.64
CA GLY A 62 -6.95 -6.35 7.08
C GLY A 62 -8.44 -6.24 7.47
N ALA A 63 -8.96 -5.03 7.69
CA ALA A 63 -10.31 -4.81 8.18
C ALA A 63 -11.34 -4.38 7.11
N GLY A 64 -10.92 -3.70 6.04
CA GLY A 64 -11.87 -3.10 5.08
C GLY A 64 -12.71 -4.13 4.33
N PHE A 65 -12.13 -5.22 3.84
CA PHE A 65 -12.89 -6.27 3.15
C PHE A 65 -13.69 -7.16 4.09
N ALA A 66 -13.17 -7.49 5.28
CA ALA A 66 -13.93 -8.25 6.26
C ALA A 66 -15.22 -7.49 6.66
N ARG A 67 -15.14 -6.15 6.74
CA ARG A 67 -16.30 -5.28 6.92
C ARG A 67 -17.15 -5.17 5.65
N TYR A 68 -16.58 -5.06 4.45
CA TYR A 68 -17.35 -5.07 3.19
C TYR A 68 -18.18 -6.36 3.03
N GLN A 69 -17.63 -7.52 3.37
CA GLN A 69 -18.37 -8.79 3.37
C GLN A 69 -19.47 -8.79 4.43
N LYS A 70 -19.20 -8.32 5.66
CA LYS A 70 -20.22 -8.22 6.72
C LYS A 70 -21.31 -7.20 6.40
N ALA A 71 -21.00 -6.05 5.80
CA ALA A 71 -21.96 -5.01 5.43
C ALA A 71 -22.91 -5.47 4.30
N ASN A 72 -22.44 -6.36 3.41
CA ASN A 72 -23.31 -7.02 2.44
C ASN A 72 -24.25 -8.07 3.09
N CYS A 73 -23.95 -8.54 4.30
CA CYS A 73 -24.78 -9.48 5.04
C CYS A 73 -25.69 -8.82 6.09
N ASP A 74 -25.29 -7.68 6.69
CA ASP A 74 -26.03 -6.98 7.73
C ASP A 74 -26.05 -5.46 7.52
N ARG A 75 -27.25 -4.88 7.35
CA ARG A 75 -27.49 -3.46 7.01
C ARG A 75 -27.32 -2.46 8.17
N SER A 76 -26.74 -2.86 9.31
CA SER A 76 -26.79 -2.06 10.53
C SER A 76 -25.49 -2.06 11.33
N ILE A 77 -24.42 -1.47 10.79
CA ILE A 77 -23.26 -1.12 11.62
C ILE A 77 -22.79 0.28 11.23
N ASP A 78 -22.93 1.22 12.17
CA ASP A 78 -22.35 2.56 12.09
C ASP A 78 -20.83 2.46 11.90
N ALA A 79 -20.39 2.94 10.74
CA ALA A 79 -19.04 2.82 10.22
C ALA A 79 -18.06 3.79 10.93
N GLY A 80 -17.65 3.44 12.14
CA GLY A 80 -16.45 4.03 12.73
C GLY A 80 -15.22 3.71 11.87
N MET A 81 -14.74 4.70 11.11
CA MET A 81 -13.54 4.61 10.27
C MET A 81 -12.27 4.53 11.13
N HIS A 82 -12.05 3.41 11.82
CA HIS A 82 -10.70 3.04 12.23
C HIS A 82 -10.16 2.07 11.18
N CYS A 83 -9.36 2.63 10.27
CA CYS A 83 -8.48 1.88 9.40
C CYS A 83 -7.37 1.36 10.30
N ASP A 84 -7.41 0.07 10.64
CA ASP A 84 -6.22 -0.59 11.17
C ASP A 84 -5.08 -0.31 10.18
N GLN A 85 -3.98 0.28 10.66
CA GLN A 85 -2.97 0.95 9.81
C GLN A 85 -2.62 0.13 8.57
N ALA A 86 -2.96 0.64 7.39
CA ALA A 86 -2.48 0.08 6.13
C ALA A 86 -0.95 -0.04 6.22
N ILE A 87 -0.41 -1.23 5.93
CA ILE A 87 1.03 -1.47 6.08
C ILE A 87 1.79 -0.61 5.08
N PHE A 88 1.27 -0.55 3.85
CA PHE A 88 1.72 0.38 2.82
C PHE A 88 0.70 1.48 2.63
N GLU A 89 1.06 2.70 3.01
CA GLU A 89 0.23 3.90 2.83
C GLU A 89 0.34 4.43 1.40
N VAL A 90 1.55 4.42 0.84
CA VAL A 90 1.84 4.95 -0.50
C VAL A 90 2.08 3.81 -1.48
N ILE A 91 1.42 3.89 -2.64
CA ILE A 91 1.56 2.93 -3.74
C ILE A 91 2.06 3.67 -4.97
N ILE A 92 3.11 3.15 -5.60
CA ILE A 92 3.68 3.70 -6.82
C ILE A 92 3.54 2.65 -7.91
N GLU A 93 2.72 2.93 -8.91
CA GLU A 93 2.49 2.07 -10.06
C GLU A 93 3.39 2.52 -11.22
N LEU A 94 4.19 1.58 -11.72
CA LEU A 94 5.04 1.75 -12.89
C LEU A 94 4.42 1.02 -14.07
N ARG A 95 4.32 1.70 -15.22
CA ARG A 95 3.82 1.08 -16.46
C ARG A 95 4.99 0.66 -17.33
N ARG A 96 4.96 -0.59 -17.81
CA ARG A 96 5.98 -1.11 -18.74
C ARG A 96 6.03 -0.23 -19.99
N GLY A 97 7.23 0.18 -20.38
CA GLY A 97 7.46 1.08 -21.52
C GLY A 97 7.29 2.58 -21.24
N HIS A 98 6.81 2.98 -20.06
CA HIS A 98 6.65 4.38 -19.65
C HIS A 98 7.47 4.69 -18.39
N TYR A 99 8.80 4.53 -18.48
CA TYR A 99 9.71 4.73 -17.35
C TYR A 99 9.86 6.21 -16.92
N ASP A 100 9.33 7.14 -17.72
CA ASP A 100 9.27 8.56 -17.40
C ASP A 100 8.01 8.93 -16.61
N THR A 101 7.07 8.00 -16.40
CA THR A 101 5.75 8.29 -15.83
C THR A 101 5.41 7.28 -14.74
N TRP A 102 4.99 7.79 -13.58
CA TRP A 102 4.59 6.99 -12.43
C TRP A 102 3.26 7.50 -11.88
N LYS A 103 2.40 6.56 -11.52
CA LYS A 103 1.11 6.85 -10.89
C LYS A 103 1.22 6.55 -9.41
N ILE A 104 0.94 7.55 -8.59
CA ILE A 104 1.18 7.51 -7.15
C ILE A 104 -0.15 7.66 -6.42
N THR A 105 -0.47 6.71 -5.58
CA THR A 105 -1.60 6.75 -4.66
C THR A 105 -1.04 6.99 -3.27
N LEU A 106 -1.32 8.16 -2.68
CA LEU A 106 -0.78 8.54 -1.37
C LEU A 106 -1.54 7.91 -0.19
N ASP A 107 -2.82 7.62 -0.39
CA ASP A 107 -3.71 7.02 0.60
C ASP A 107 -4.25 5.71 0.04
N SER A 108 -3.53 4.64 0.34
CA SER A 108 -3.88 3.29 -0.09
C SER A 108 -5.20 2.82 0.49
N ALA A 109 -5.46 3.05 1.79
CA ALA A 109 -6.66 2.59 2.48
C ALA A 109 -7.93 3.19 1.84
N ARG A 110 -7.92 4.50 1.59
CA ARG A 110 -9.00 5.18 0.90
C ARG A 110 -9.15 4.71 -0.54
N ALA A 111 -8.03 4.50 -1.25
CA ALA A 111 -8.08 3.98 -2.61
C ALA A 111 -8.67 2.57 -2.67
N VAL A 112 -8.37 1.68 -1.71
CA VAL A 112 -9.00 0.36 -1.64
C VAL A 112 -10.50 0.47 -1.39
N HIS A 113 -10.91 1.32 -0.44
CA HIS A 113 -12.32 1.56 -0.17
C HIS A 113 -13.07 2.05 -1.42
N ASP A 114 -12.54 3.05 -2.12
CA ASP A 114 -13.15 3.60 -3.34
C ASP A 114 -13.22 2.54 -4.45
N ILE A 115 -12.17 1.72 -4.62
CA ILE A 115 -12.17 0.60 -5.58
C ILE A 115 -13.24 -0.45 -5.24
N LEU A 116 -13.40 -0.80 -3.96
CA LEU A 116 -14.43 -1.75 -3.51
C LEU A 116 -15.85 -1.18 -3.67
N ALA A 117 -16.02 0.14 -3.50
CA ALA A 117 -17.27 0.85 -3.74
C ALA A 117 -17.55 1.08 -5.25
N GLY A 118 -16.66 0.66 -6.15
CA GLY A 118 -16.78 0.87 -7.59
C GLY A 118 -16.59 2.32 -8.03
N GLN A 119 -16.01 3.16 -7.18
CA GLN A 119 -15.71 4.57 -7.45
C GLN A 119 -14.27 4.76 -7.96
N GLU A 120 -14.02 5.90 -8.59
CA GLU A 120 -12.66 6.33 -8.93
C GLU A 120 -11.93 6.83 -7.68
N TYR A 121 -10.62 6.55 -7.61
CA TYR A 121 -9.77 6.96 -6.48
C TYR A 121 -8.76 8.04 -6.88
N GLN A 122 -8.30 8.80 -5.89
CA GLN A 122 -7.37 9.91 -6.08
C GLN A 122 -5.95 9.40 -6.39
N VAL A 123 -5.35 9.93 -7.44
CA VAL A 123 -4.03 9.53 -7.92
C VAL A 123 -3.20 10.74 -8.38
N GLN A 124 -1.90 10.68 -8.15
CA GLN A 124 -0.94 11.64 -8.67
C GLN A 124 -0.16 11.01 -9.80
N LEU A 125 -0.35 11.49 -11.02
CA LEU A 125 0.53 11.18 -12.14
C LEU A 125 1.74 12.11 -12.05
N ARG A 126 2.93 11.56 -11.80
CA ARG A 126 4.16 12.34 -11.96
C ARG A 126 4.90 11.89 -13.19
N ARG A 127 5.42 12.86 -13.94
CA ARG A 127 6.17 12.64 -15.17
C ARG A 127 7.50 13.36 -15.13
N ARG A 128 8.57 12.67 -15.48
CA ARG A 128 9.91 13.23 -15.62
C ARG A 128 10.07 13.81 -17.02
N SER A 129 10.31 15.11 -17.10
CA SER A 129 10.65 15.77 -18.37
C SER A 129 12.10 15.45 -18.78
N LYS A 130 12.28 15.10 -20.07
CA LYS A 130 13.61 14.76 -20.64
C LYS A 130 14.58 15.96 -20.69
N LEU A 131 14.06 17.18 -20.73
CA LEU A 131 14.86 18.37 -21.05
C LEU A 131 15.46 19.09 -19.83
N LYS A 132 14.88 18.92 -18.63
CA LYS A 132 15.30 19.69 -17.44
C LYS A 132 15.37 18.86 -16.15
N ASN A 133 15.22 17.53 -16.22
CA ASN A 133 14.99 16.66 -15.05
C ASN A 133 13.83 17.11 -14.13
N ALA A 134 12.99 18.04 -14.58
CA ALA A 134 11.85 18.53 -13.83
C ALA A 134 10.78 17.43 -13.74
N ILE A 135 10.24 17.25 -12.54
CA ILE A 135 9.12 16.35 -12.28
C ILE A 135 7.83 17.18 -12.36
N GLN A 136 7.00 16.89 -13.35
CA GLN A 136 5.66 17.45 -13.45
C GLN A 136 4.71 16.58 -12.64
N CYS A 137 3.91 17.19 -11.78
CA CYS A 137 2.95 16.49 -10.93
C CYS A 137 1.53 16.89 -11.34
N PHE A 138 0.72 15.93 -11.74
CA PHE A 138 -0.70 16.10 -12.05
C PHE A 138 -1.52 15.27 -11.05
N THR A 139 -2.49 15.89 -10.40
CA THR A 139 -3.41 15.17 -9.50
C THR A 139 -4.73 14.96 -10.23
N GLY A 140 -5.28 13.75 -10.18
CA GLY A 140 -6.51 13.39 -10.87
C GLY A 140 -7.18 12.18 -10.23
N LYS A 141 -8.26 11.68 -10.85
CA LYS A 141 -8.97 10.47 -10.46
C LYS A 141 -8.70 9.34 -11.48
N ALA A 142 -8.72 8.09 -11.03
CA ALA A 142 -8.44 6.89 -11.84
C ALA A 142 -9.32 5.69 -11.51
#